data_AF-A0A971EUN8-F1
#
_entry.id   AF-A0A971EUN8-F1
#
_cell.length_a   1.000
_cell.length_b   1.000
_cell.length_c   1.000
_cell.angle_alpha   90.00
_cell.angle_beta   90.00
_cell.angle_gamma   90.00
#
_symmetry.space_group_name_H-M   'P 1'
#
loop_
_entity.id
_entity.type
_entity.pdbx_description
1 polymer ?
#
loop_
_entity_poly.entity_id
_entity_poly.type
_entity_poly.pdbx_seq_one_letter_code
_entity_poly.pdbx_strand_id
1 'polypeptide(L)'
;MKIDQKPNISAMGFSVEDFFFSSLQEEIAVDELCIRLLRDFCRDLAERHGMDPRKAGKKALGADYFLRDFVVSDRRLNIFKVTAHEITAFAGNWYIMKNLDPDIRELTGILDGVEDFYRFCLEAGKITAERFRELAAACGRTDYYGQRIEDFWAIEDDGFIAWNAACPLPE
;
A
#
# COMPACT_ATOMS: atom_id res chain seq x y z
N MET A 1 32.04 -11.38 20.79
CA MET A 1 31.08 -12.27 20.10
C MET A 1 29.70 -11.65 20.25
N LYS A 2 29.29 -10.80 19.31
CA LYS A 2 27.95 -10.23 19.29
C LYS A 2 27.08 -11.20 18.49
N ILE A 3 26.07 -11.75 19.14
CA ILE A 3 25.09 -12.59 18.49
C ILE A 3 24.19 -11.62 17.72
N ASP A 4 24.43 -11.47 16.42
CA ASP A 4 23.47 -10.83 15.51
C ASP A 4 22.28 -11.78 15.36
N GLN A 5 21.39 -11.79 16.36
CA GLN A 5 20.05 -12.32 16.18
C GLN A 5 19.32 -11.33 15.28
N LYS A 6 19.35 -11.60 13.97
CA LYS A 6 18.28 -11.14 13.10
C LYS A 6 16.97 -11.67 13.71
N PRO A 7 16.02 -10.81 14.11
CA PRO A 7 14.75 -11.28 14.61
C PRO A 7 14.11 -12.17 13.54
N ASN A 8 13.61 -13.31 13.99
CA ASN A 8 13.11 -14.36 13.13
C ASN A 8 11.77 -13.91 12.53
N ILE A 9 11.80 -13.34 11.33
CA ILE A 9 10.60 -12.90 10.61
C ILE A 9 9.83 -14.10 10.00
N SER A 10 10.20 -15.33 10.38
CA SER A 10 9.37 -16.53 10.17
C SER A 10 8.08 -16.55 11.00
N ALA A 11 7.83 -15.55 11.84
CA ALA A 11 6.74 -15.56 12.82
C ALA A 11 5.43 -14.88 12.36
N MET A 12 5.32 -14.41 11.11
CA MET A 12 4.01 -13.90 10.64
C MET A 12 2.98 -15.02 10.44
N GLY A 13 3.38 -16.30 10.39
CA GLY A 13 2.46 -17.43 10.26
C GLY A 13 1.70 -17.50 8.92
N PHE A 14 1.84 -16.50 8.05
CA PHE A 14 1.16 -16.42 6.75
C PHE A 14 2.09 -16.77 5.59
N SER A 15 1.55 -17.42 4.57
CA SER A 15 2.16 -17.66 3.27
C SER A 15 1.72 -16.58 2.27
N VAL A 16 2.40 -16.48 1.12
CA VAL A 16 1.92 -15.60 0.04
C VAL A 16 0.61 -16.15 -0.52
N GLU A 17 0.47 -17.47 -0.48
CA GLU A 17 -0.64 -18.23 -1.04
C GLU A 17 -1.95 -18.00 -0.27
N ASP A 18 -1.86 -17.68 1.03
CA ASP A 18 -3.02 -17.40 1.89
C ASP A 18 -3.82 -16.16 1.44
N PHE A 19 -3.24 -15.32 0.58
CA PHE A 19 -3.84 -14.08 0.06
C PHE A 19 -4.40 -14.23 -1.36
N PHE A 20 -4.48 -15.46 -1.91
CA PHE A 20 -5.25 -15.71 -3.12
C PHE A 20 -6.71 -16.04 -2.78
N PHE A 21 -7.63 -15.46 -3.54
CA PHE A 21 -9.05 -15.66 -3.37
C PHE A 21 -9.78 -15.54 -4.71
N SER A 22 -10.86 -16.28 -4.85
CA SER A 22 -11.71 -16.34 -6.04
C SER A 22 -13.20 -16.14 -5.73
N SER A 23 -13.57 -16.23 -4.44
CA SER A 23 -14.93 -16.02 -3.95
C SER A 23 -15.01 -14.91 -2.90
N LEU A 24 -16.24 -14.44 -2.63
CA LEU A 24 -16.50 -13.45 -1.59
C LEU A 24 -16.15 -13.98 -0.19
N GLN A 25 -16.38 -15.27 0.07
CA GLN A 25 -16.07 -15.86 1.38
C GLN A 25 -14.56 -15.92 1.62
N GLU A 26 -13.78 -16.21 0.59
CA GLU A 26 -12.32 -16.19 0.65
C GLU A 26 -11.79 -14.75 0.78
N GLU A 27 -12.42 -13.78 0.11
CA GLU A 27 -12.09 -12.35 0.27
C GLU A 27 -12.25 -11.89 1.72
N ILE A 28 -13.33 -12.29 2.40
CA ILE A 28 -13.54 -12.00 3.83
C ILE A 28 -12.41 -12.61 4.68
N ALA A 29 -11.97 -13.83 4.37
CA ALA A 29 -10.85 -14.45 5.08
C ALA A 29 -9.52 -13.70 4.83
N VAL A 30 -9.30 -13.20 3.62
CA VAL A 30 -8.14 -12.37 3.26
C VAL A 30 -8.19 -11.00 3.94
N ASP A 31 -9.36 -10.41 4.10
CA ASP A 31 -9.56 -9.18 4.87
C ASP A 31 -9.11 -9.35 6.33
N GLU A 32 -9.52 -10.43 6.98
CA GLU A 32 -9.07 -10.76 8.34
C GLU A 32 -7.56 -11.00 8.43
N LEU A 33 -6.97 -11.62 7.40
CA LEU A 33 -5.52 -11.80 7.28
C LEU A 33 -4.79 -10.45 7.20
N CYS A 34 -5.30 -9.52 6.40
CA CYS A 34 -4.76 -8.16 6.30
C CYS A 34 -4.78 -7.45 7.65
N ILE A 35 -5.89 -7.53 8.39
CA ILE A 35 -6.00 -6.92 9.73
C ILE A 35 -4.93 -7.47 10.68
N ARG A 36 -4.71 -8.79 10.70
CA ARG A 36 -3.68 -9.40 11.56
C ARG A 36 -2.28 -8.95 11.14
N LEU A 37 -2.00 -8.97 9.85
CA LEU A 37 -0.71 -8.57 9.30
C LEU A 37 -0.41 -7.09 9.60
N LEU A 38 -1.39 -6.20 9.48
CA LEU A 38 -1.25 -4.77 9.78
C LEU A 38 -1.04 -4.49 11.27
N ARG A 39 -1.63 -5.30 12.16
CA ARG A 39 -1.33 -5.25 13.60
C ARG A 39 0.12 -5.63 13.89
N ASP A 40 0.62 -6.66 13.22
CA ASP A 40 2.01 -7.09 13.37
C ASP A 40 2.99 -6.04 12.84
N PHE A 41 2.68 -5.45 11.68
CA PHE A 41 3.42 -4.30 11.13
C PHE A 41 3.44 -3.11 12.09
N CYS A 42 2.28 -2.71 12.63
CA CYS A 42 2.18 -1.60 13.58
C CYS A 42 3.02 -1.87 14.84
N ARG A 43 2.98 -3.11 15.35
CA ARG A 43 3.77 -3.54 16.49
C ARG A 43 5.27 -3.50 16.19
N ASP A 44 5.70 -3.97 15.02
CA ASP A 44 7.11 -3.94 14.60
C ASP A 44 7.63 -2.50 14.54
N LEU A 45 6.87 -1.56 13.94
CA LEU A 45 7.23 -0.14 13.93
C LEU A 45 7.41 0.42 15.35
N ALA A 46 6.50 0.13 16.27
CA ALA A 46 6.54 0.67 17.62
C ALA A 46 7.65 0.04 18.48
N GLU A 47 7.74 -1.29 18.49
CA GLU A 47 8.60 -2.04 19.41
C GLU A 47 10.02 -2.18 18.89
N ARG A 48 10.19 -2.51 17.61
CA ARG A 48 11.51 -2.79 17.02
C ARG A 48 12.18 -1.54 16.48
N HIS A 49 11.41 -0.66 15.85
CA HIS A 49 11.92 0.61 15.31
C HIS A 49 11.83 1.77 16.32
N GLY A 50 11.24 1.54 17.51
CA GLY A 50 11.09 2.55 18.55
C GLY A 50 10.22 3.73 18.12
N MET A 51 9.34 3.54 17.14
CA MET A 51 8.47 4.59 16.65
C MET A 51 7.40 4.92 17.69
N ASP A 52 7.05 6.21 17.80
CA ASP A 52 5.89 6.62 18.59
C ASP A 52 4.63 5.84 18.17
N PRO A 53 3.86 5.25 19.10
CA PRO A 53 2.69 4.43 18.77
C PRO A 53 1.64 5.15 17.93
N ARG A 54 1.45 6.47 18.09
CA ARG A 54 0.48 7.20 17.26
C ARG A 54 0.99 7.33 15.83
N LYS A 55 2.28 7.54 15.63
CA LYS A 55 2.91 7.53 14.29
C LYS A 55 2.85 6.14 13.64
N ALA A 56 3.14 5.09 14.39
CA ALA A 56 3.02 3.71 13.91
C ALA A 56 1.58 3.40 13.48
N GLY A 57 0.59 3.78 14.31
CA GLY A 57 -0.82 3.63 13.98
C GLY A 57 -1.24 4.39 12.71
N LYS A 58 -0.74 5.61 12.50
CA LYS A 58 -1.00 6.37 11.26
C LYS A 58 -0.42 5.68 10.02
N LYS A 59 0.80 5.14 10.10
CA LYS A 59 1.40 4.38 8.99
C LYS A 59 0.62 3.10 8.69
N ALA A 60 0.21 2.37 9.73
CA ALA A 60 -0.64 1.20 9.57
C ALA A 60 -1.98 1.53 8.93
N LEU A 61 -2.62 2.65 9.30
CA LEU A 61 -3.87 3.11 8.68
C LEU A 61 -3.69 3.47 7.21
N GLY A 62 -2.60 4.15 6.84
CA GLY A 62 -2.28 4.43 5.44
C GLY A 62 -2.11 3.14 4.63
N ALA A 63 -1.35 2.19 5.16
CA ALA A 63 -1.20 0.87 4.54
C ALA A 63 -2.54 0.11 4.44
N ASP A 64 -3.37 0.15 5.49
CA ASP A 64 -4.71 -0.48 5.53
C ASP A 64 -5.57 0.00 4.36
N TYR A 65 -5.63 1.32 4.13
CA TYR A 65 -6.42 1.92 3.07
C TYR A 65 -5.97 1.48 1.67
N PHE A 66 -4.66 1.41 1.43
CA PHE A 66 -4.16 0.87 0.17
C PHE A 66 -4.45 -0.62 0.02
N LEU A 67 -4.17 -1.42 1.06
CA LEU A 67 -4.23 -2.88 0.94
C LEU A 67 -5.66 -3.41 0.88
N ARG A 68 -6.54 -2.97 1.78
CA ARG A 68 -7.87 -3.56 1.89
C ARG A 68 -8.85 -2.92 0.94
N ASP A 69 -8.89 -1.59 0.88
CA ASP A 69 -9.87 -0.90 0.06
C ASP A 69 -9.48 -0.98 -1.42
N PHE A 70 -8.21 -0.72 -1.76
CA PHE A 70 -7.79 -0.73 -3.16
C PHE A 70 -7.34 -2.11 -3.64
N VAL A 71 -6.35 -2.73 -3.02
CA VAL A 71 -5.76 -3.98 -3.56
C VAL A 71 -6.71 -5.16 -3.43
N VAL A 72 -7.28 -5.40 -2.25
CA VAL A 72 -8.15 -6.57 -2.01
C VAL A 72 -9.56 -6.32 -2.55
N SER A 73 -10.24 -5.27 -2.08
CA SER A 73 -11.66 -5.09 -2.41
C SER A 73 -11.88 -4.60 -3.84
N ASP A 74 -11.20 -3.54 -4.27
CA ASP A 74 -11.47 -2.90 -5.56
C ASP A 74 -10.73 -3.58 -6.73
N ARG A 75 -9.53 -4.13 -6.50
CA ARG A 75 -8.71 -4.82 -7.51
C ARG A 75 -8.74 -6.35 -7.44
N ARG A 76 -9.23 -6.95 -6.35
CA ARG A 76 -9.23 -8.42 -6.15
C ARG A 76 -7.85 -9.05 -6.30
N LEU A 77 -6.80 -8.35 -5.86
CA LEU A 77 -5.42 -8.76 -5.99
C LEU A 77 -4.85 -9.30 -4.68
N ASN A 78 -3.82 -10.12 -4.81
CA ASN A 78 -2.97 -10.53 -3.71
C ASN A 78 -1.99 -9.40 -3.36
N ILE A 79 -1.97 -8.99 -2.08
CA ILE A 79 -1.16 -7.87 -1.59
C ILE A 79 0.35 -8.03 -1.80
N PHE A 80 0.86 -9.26 -1.94
CA PHE A 80 2.28 -9.53 -2.21
C PHE A 80 2.60 -9.60 -3.71
N LYS A 81 1.59 -9.53 -4.59
CA LYS A 81 1.75 -9.53 -6.05
C LYS A 81 1.65 -8.13 -6.67
N VAL A 82 1.34 -7.12 -5.86
CA VAL A 82 1.38 -5.70 -6.21
C VAL A 82 2.73 -5.32 -6.84
N THR A 83 2.66 -4.48 -7.86
CA THR A 83 3.80 -3.88 -8.56
C THR A 83 3.75 -2.36 -8.46
N ALA A 84 4.77 -1.70 -9.01
CA ALA A 84 4.79 -0.23 -9.12
C ALA A 84 3.57 0.33 -9.88
N HIS A 85 2.96 -0.46 -10.76
CA HIS A 85 1.77 -0.07 -11.50
C HIS A 85 0.57 0.15 -10.58
N GLU A 86 0.27 -0.79 -9.68
CA GLU A 86 -0.83 -0.69 -8.72
C GLU A 86 -0.66 0.50 -7.77
N ILE A 87 0.57 0.78 -7.29
CA ILE A 87 0.83 1.97 -6.47
C ILE A 87 0.56 3.26 -7.27
N THR A 88 1.02 3.29 -8.53
CA THR A 88 0.82 4.46 -9.40
C THR A 88 -0.67 4.67 -9.69
N ALA A 89 -1.42 3.59 -9.96
CA ALA A 89 -2.85 3.65 -10.23
C ALA A 89 -3.67 4.02 -8.98
N PHE A 90 -3.28 3.54 -7.81
CA PHE A 90 -3.86 3.96 -6.55
C PHE A 90 -3.72 5.47 -6.35
N ALA A 91 -2.48 5.97 -6.34
CA ALA A 91 -2.18 7.34 -5.97
C ALA A 91 -2.54 8.35 -7.07
N GLY A 92 -2.31 8.00 -8.33
CA GLY A 92 -2.50 8.89 -9.48
C GLY A 92 -3.90 8.84 -10.09
N ASN A 93 -4.79 7.97 -9.61
CA ASN A 93 -6.14 7.86 -10.15
C ASN A 93 -7.18 7.47 -9.10
N TRP A 94 -7.11 6.26 -8.54
CA TRP A 94 -8.17 5.72 -7.68
C TRP A 94 -8.42 6.58 -6.43
N TYR A 95 -7.36 6.96 -5.72
CA TYR A 95 -7.43 7.84 -4.55
C TYR A 95 -8.13 9.15 -4.89
N ILE A 96 -7.77 9.75 -6.02
CA ILE A 96 -8.30 11.04 -6.48
C ILE A 96 -9.80 10.93 -6.79
N MET A 97 -10.24 9.85 -7.45
CA MET A 97 -11.66 9.63 -7.74
C MET A 97 -12.50 9.23 -6.52
N LYS A 98 -11.90 8.59 -5.51
CA LYS A 98 -12.62 8.06 -4.34
C LYS A 98 -12.77 9.07 -3.21
N ASN A 99 -11.95 10.11 -3.19
CA ASN A 99 -11.99 11.14 -2.16
C ASN A 99 -12.65 12.41 -2.69
N LEU A 100 -13.49 13.04 -1.87
CA LEU A 100 -14.19 14.26 -2.26
C LEU A 100 -13.24 15.46 -2.39
N ASP A 101 -12.19 15.47 -1.57
CA ASP A 101 -11.17 16.52 -1.52
C ASP A 101 -9.77 15.87 -1.45
N PRO A 102 -9.29 15.26 -2.56
CA PRO A 102 -7.99 14.60 -2.59
C PRO A 102 -6.86 15.59 -2.28
N ASP A 103 -6.02 15.23 -1.31
CA ASP A 103 -4.93 16.07 -0.82
C ASP A 103 -3.58 15.35 -0.90
N ILE A 104 -2.56 16.05 -1.40
CA ILE A 104 -1.23 15.47 -1.59
C ILE A 104 -0.52 15.15 -0.26
N ARG A 105 -0.81 15.88 0.82
CA ARG A 105 -0.17 15.63 2.13
C ARG A 105 -0.74 14.37 2.76
N GLU A 106 -2.05 14.18 2.68
CA GLU A 106 -2.71 12.94 3.09
C GLU A 106 -2.19 11.77 2.25
N LEU A 107 -2.20 11.90 0.92
CA LEU A 107 -1.72 10.85 0.00
C LEU A 107 -0.26 10.47 0.28
N THR A 108 0.61 11.45 0.52
CA THR A 108 2.02 11.18 0.87
C THR A 108 2.11 10.42 2.20
N GLY A 109 1.31 10.79 3.20
CA GLY A 109 1.24 10.05 4.47
C GLY A 109 0.75 8.60 4.31
N ILE A 110 -0.17 8.36 3.37
CA ILE A 110 -0.60 7.00 3.01
C ILE A 110 0.55 6.24 2.35
N LEU A 111 1.20 6.81 1.33
CA LEU A 111 2.30 6.18 0.59
C LEU A 111 3.52 5.89 1.47
N ASP A 112 3.81 6.76 2.44
CA ASP A 112 4.80 6.53 3.49
C ASP A 112 4.49 5.28 4.34
N GLY A 113 3.20 5.01 4.59
CA GLY A 113 2.75 3.80 5.27
C GLY A 113 2.89 2.56 4.39
N VAL A 114 2.52 2.68 3.11
CA VAL A 114 2.64 1.61 2.11
C VAL A 114 4.09 1.20 1.89
N GLU A 115 5.02 2.16 1.76
CA GLU A 115 6.45 1.86 1.61
C GLU A 115 6.98 1.10 2.84
N ASP A 116 6.70 1.58 4.05
CA ASP A 116 7.15 0.92 5.28
C ASP A 116 6.53 -0.46 5.45
N PHE A 117 5.28 -0.65 5.02
CA PHE A 117 4.65 -1.97 5.00
C PHE A 117 5.38 -2.94 4.06
N TYR A 118 5.72 -2.51 2.85
CA TYR A 118 6.47 -3.37 1.93
C TYR A 118 7.92 -3.58 2.35
N ARG A 119 8.52 -2.63 3.06
CA ARG A 119 9.82 -2.83 3.74
C ARG A 119 9.72 -3.92 4.80
N PHE A 120 8.67 -3.89 5.62
CA PHE A 120 8.38 -4.94 6.59
C PHE A 120 8.20 -6.31 5.91
N CYS A 121 7.50 -6.35 4.76
CA CYS A 121 7.35 -7.57 3.95
C CYS A 121 8.67 -8.08 3.35
N LEU A 122 9.57 -7.18 2.95
CA LEU A 122 10.90 -7.53 2.46
C LEU A 122 11.72 -8.18 3.58
N GLU A 123 11.74 -7.56 4.76
CA GLU A 123 12.44 -8.13 5.91
C GLU A 123 11.85 -9.52 6.26
N ALA A 124 10.54 -9.67 6.11
CA ALA A 124 9.83 -10.94 6.25
C ALA A 124 10.06 -11.98 5.15
N GLY A 125 10.85 -11.65 4.12
CA GLY A 125 11.11 -12.54 2.99
C GLY A 125 9.87 -12.83 2.14
N LYS A 126 8.84 -11.99 2.20
CA LYS A 126 7.59 -12.13 1.41
C LYS A 126 7.70 -11.51 0.03
N ILE A 127 8.60 -10.54 -0.14
CA ILE A 127 8.95 -9.94 -1.43
C ILE A 127 10.47 -9.89 -1.59
N THR A 128 10.93 -9.71 -2.82
CA THR A 128 12.36 -9.55 -3.13
C THR A 128 12.81 -8.10 -2.95
N ALA A 129 14.13 -7.90 -2.77
CA ALA A 129 14.70 -6.56 -2.69
C ALA A 129 14.52 -5.76 -3.99
N GLU A 130 14.51 -6.44 -5.14
CA GLU A 130 14.18 -5.84 -6.43
C GLU A 130 12.75 -5.31 -6.45
N ARG A 131 11.78 -6.15 -6.06
CA ARG A 131 10.37 -5.75 -5.98
C ARG A 131 10.18 -4.57 -5.02
N PHE A 132 10.80 -4.61 -3.84
CA PHE A 132 10.72 -3.51 -2.88
C PHE A 132 11.24 -2.18 -3.47
N ARG A 133 12.36 -2.19 -4.20
CA ARG A 133 12.90 -0.96 -4.83
C ARG A 133 11.92 -0.35 -5.83
N GLU A 134 11.24 -1.17 -6.62
CA GLU A 134 10.22 -0.69 -7.57
C GLU A 134 9.02 -0.06 -6.84
N LEU A 135 8.54 -0.74 -5.78
CA LEU A 135 7.41 -0.25 -4.99
C LEU A 135 7.75 1.06 -4.27
N ALA A 136 8.92 1.13 -3.62
CA ALA A 136 9.39 2.33 -2.95
C ALA A 136 9.60 3.49 -3.93
N ALA A 137 10.16 3.22 -5.12
CA ALA A 137 10.28 4.23 -6.16
C ALA A 137 8.91 4.77 -6.60
N ALA A 138 7.89 3.91 -6.70
CA ALA A 138 6.53 4.34 -7.01
C ALA A 138 5.89 5.17 -5.89
N CYS A 139 6.05 4.78 -4.62
CA CYS A 139 5.60 5.58 -3.47
C CYS A 139 6.22 6.98 -3.47
N GLY A 140 7.50 7.10 -3.84
CA GLY A 140 8.24 8.36 -3.86
C GLY A 140 7.90 9.32 -5.01
N ARG A 141 6.94 9.01 -5.89
CA ARG A 141 6.56 9.89 -7.02
C ARG A 141 5.61 11.02 -6.61
N THR A 142 5.86 11.67 -5.46
CA THR A 142 4.97 12.67 -4.86
C THR A 142 4.66 13.84 -5.80
N ASP A 143 5.65 14.35 -6.53
CA ASP A 143 5.44 15.47 -7.47
C ASP A 143 4.50 15.10 -8.61
N TYR A 144 4.63 13.87 -9.13
CA TYR A 144 3.73 13.35 -10.15
C TYR A 144 2.30 13.21 -9.61
N TYR A 145 2.11 12.69 -8.40
CA TYR A 145 0.77 12.57 -7.81
C TYR A 145 0.16 13.92 -7.45
N GLY A 146 0.98 14.88 -7.01
CA GLY A 146 0.55 16.26 -6.78
C GLY A 146 0.02 16.89 -8.06
N GLN A 147 0.78 16.79 -9.15
CA GLN A 147 0.34 17.27 -10.46
C GLN A 147 -0.96 16.59 -10.91
N ARG A 148 -1.11 15.28 -10.69
CA ARG A 148 -2.34 14.56 -11.03
C ARG A 148 -3.58 15.09 -10.30
N ILE A 149 -3.44 15.49 -9.04
CA ILE A 149 -4.51 16.11 -8.25
C ILE A 149 -4.81 17.52 -8.78
N GLU A 150 -3.80 18.33 -9.07
CA GLU A 150 -3.98 19.66 -9.66
C GLU A 150 -4.68 19.58 -11.02
N ASP A 151 -4.23 18.67 -11.87
CA ASP A 151 -4.82 18.42 -13.19
C ASP A 151 -6.29 17.99 -13.06
N PHE A 152 -6.62 17.19 -12.03
CA PHE A 152 -7.99 16.76 -11.77
C PHE A 152 -8.90 17.94 -11.42
N TRP A 153 -8.43 18.86 -10.59
CA TRP A 153 -9.17 20.07 -10.24
C TRP A 153 -9.33 21.06 -11.40
N ALA A 154 -8.40 21.03 -12.35
CA ALA A 154 -8.41 21.87 -13.55
C ALA A 154 -9.20 21.26 -14.72
N ILE A 155 -9.88 20.12 -14.55
CA ILE A 155 -10.66 19.50 -15.62
C ILE A 155 -11.79 20.42 -16.08
N GLU A 156 -11.79 20.70 -17.38
CA GLU A 156 -12.88 21.34 -18.12
C GLU A 156 -13.38 20.37 -19.22
N ASP A 157 -14.65 20.49 -19.61
CA ASP A 157 -15.30 19.69 -20.67
C ASP A 157 -14.99 18.17 -20.58
N ASP A 158 -14.56 17.55 -21.68
CA ASP A 158 -14.23 16.11 -21.77
C ASP A 158 -12.85 15.75 -21.17
N GLY A 159 -12.22 16.67 -20.44
CA GLY A 159 -10.87 16.52 -19.88
C GLY A 159 -10.72 15.32 -18.93
N PHE A 160 -11.82 14.87 -18.31
CA PHE A 160 -11.83 13.69 -17.44
C PHE A 160 -11.41 12.41 -18.17
N ILE A 161 -11.86 12.21 -19.40
CA ILE A 161 -11.55 10.98 -20.16
C ILE A 161 -10.04 10.90 -20.42
N ALA A 162 -9.43 12.00 -20.85
CA ALA A 162 -8.00 12.09 -21.10
C ALA A 162 -7.19 11.95 -19.79
N TRP A 163 -7.63 12.63 -18.73
CA TRP A 163 -7.00 12.53 -17.41
C TRP A 163 -7.04 11.10 -16.87
N ASN A 164 -8.16 10.38 -16.99
CA ASN A 164 -8.33 9.01 -16.52
C ASN A 164 -7.47 8.02 -17.34
N ALA A 165 -7.44 8.19 -18.67
CA ALA A 165 -6.66 7.33 -19.58
C ALA A 165 -5.13 7.46 -19.40
N ALA A 166 -4.64 8.60 -18.89
CA ALA A 166 -3.21 8.82 -18.65
C ALA A 166 -2.64 7.98 -17.50
N CYS A 167 -3.50 7.49 -16.59
CA CYS A 167 -3.09 6.66 -15.45
C CYS A 167 -4.15 5.57 -15.22
N PRO A 168 -4.27 4.57 -16.11
CA PRO A 168 -5.35 3.59 -16.05
C PRO A 168 -5.29 2.75 -14.79
N LEU A 169 -6.45 2.30 -14.32
CA LEU A 169 -6.53 1.29 -13.27
C LEU A 169 -6.12 -0.09 -13.83
N PRO A 170 -5.47 -0.94 -13.03
CA PRO A 170 -5.20 -2.33 -13.40
C PRO A 170 -6.49 -3.08 -13.74
N GLU A 171 -6.45 -3.91 -14.78
CA GLU A 171 -7.53 -4.82 -15.17
C GLU A 171 -7.74 -5.98 -14.18
#